data_AF-A0A523A6R0-F1
#
_entry.id   AF-A0A523A6R0-F1
#
_cell.length_a   1.000
_cell.length_b   1.000
_cell.length_c   1.000
_cell.angle_alpha   90.00
_cell.angle_beta   90.00
_cell.angle_gamma   90.00
#
_symmetry.space_group_name_H-M   'P 1'
#
loop_
_entity.id
_entity.type
_entity.pdbx_description
1 polymer ?
#
loop_
_entity_poly.entity_id
_entity_poly.type
_entity_poly.pdbx_seq_one_letter_code
_entity_poly.pdbx_strand_id
1 'polypeptide(L)'
;MCEPITALIALIRENNGINDKARLAKIVADTFGLTRDRSVYYRAEYAIRFSSSSSRNFGNTVLSLSNLHKYDDRPFIVCLVTPAQNFCLIANTTFLRKISHSSQELRENNIQGSFNGSDIMREFEGIENCGENIARLFEIHAGIGFDDNLPRLVEATNNISPSGIKFGVDDAACGSILSAPSRAIRFVASQDASTLKSELDAKVDLPPFSRTVWLPWPPVQKIVV
;
A
#
# COMPACT_ATOMS: atom_id res chain seq x y z
N MET A 1 -15.23 -7.11 24.77
CA MET A 1 -14.43 -7.38 23.55
C MET A 1 -15.35 -8.01 22.53
N CYS A 2 -15.38 -7.49 21.30
CA CYS A 2 -16.14 -8.09 20.21
C CYS A 2 -15.42 -9.37 19.76
N GLU A 3 -16.00 -10.53 20.07
CA GLU A 3 -15.44 -11.88 19.81
C GLU A 3 -14.81 -12.05 18.40
N PRO A 4 -15.41 -11.52 17.32
CA PRO A 4 -14.88 -11.70 15.95
C PRO A 4 -13.51 -11.04 15.72
N ILE A 5 -13.25 -9.89 16.33
CA ILE A 5 -12.00 -9.15 16.13
C ILE A 5 -10.85 -9.83 16.87
N THR A 6 -11.11 -10.31 18.09
CA THR A 6 -10.11 -11.04 18.87
C THR A 6 -9.70 -12.33 18.16
N ALA A 7 -10.67 -13.08 17.61
CA ALA A 7 -10.39 -14.27 16.81
C ALA A 7 -9.57 -13.97 15.55
N LEU A 8 -9.90 -12.88 14.84
CA LEU A 8 -9.13 -12.42 13.68
C LEU A 8 -7.67 -12.12 14.04
N ILE A 9 -7.45 -11.37 15.13
CA ILE A 9 -6.10 -11.00 15.57
C ILE A 9 -5.31 -12.23 15.99
N ALA A 10 -5.95 -13.19 16.67
CA ALA A 10 -5.32 -14.45 17.06
C ALA A 10 -4.82 -15.23 15.83
N LEU A 11 -5.68 -15.41 14.81
CA LEU A 11 -5.30 -16.10 13.58
C LEU A 11 -4.14 -15.39 12.85
N ILE A 12 -4.15 -14.06 12.80
CA ILE A 12 -3.07 -13.29 12.17
C ILE A 12 -1.74 -13.47 12.92
N ARG A 13 -1.77 -13.57 14.26
CA ARG A 13 -0.57 -13.83 15.09
C ARG A 13 -0.02 -15.23 14.93
N GLU A 14 -0.89 -16.23 14.84
CA GLU A 14 -0.50 -17.61 14.56
C GLU A 14 0.25 -17.75 13.23
N ASN A 15 -0.02 -16.84 12.29
CA ASN A 15 0.63 -16.77 10.99
C ASN A 15 1.73 -15.68 10.91
N ASN A 16 2.30 -15.27 12.06
CA ASN A 16 3.45 -14.37 12.10
C ASN A 16 4.64 -14.93 11.30
N GLY A 17 5.38 -14.04 10.62
CA GLY A 17 6.59 -14.40 9.89
C GLY A 17 6.35 -15.12 8.55
N ILE A 18 5.09 -15.26 8.10
CA ILE A 18 4.76 -15.86 6.80
C ILE A 18 5.36 -15.10 5.62
N ASN A 19 5.57 -13.79 5.78
CA ASN A 19 6.12 -12.85 4.79
C ASN A 19 5.43 -12.89 3.40
N ASP A 20 4.22 -13.46 3.32
CA ASP A 20 3.43 -13.58 2.11
C ASP A 20 2.00 -13.07 2.39
N LYS A 21 1.75 -11.85 1.93
CA LYS A 21 0.44 -11.19 2.11
C LYS A 21 -0.69 -11.90 1.37
N ALA A 22 -0.41 -12.54 0.23
CA ALA A 22 -1.44 -13.18 -0.58
C ALA A 22 -1.89 -14.48 0.09
N ARG A 23 -0.91 -15.23 0.62
CA ARG A 23 -1.17 -16.43 1.41
C ARG A 23 -1.92 -16.11 2.70
N LEU A 24 -1.48 -15.09 3.46
CA LEU A 24 -2.19 -14.67 4.68
C LEU A 24 -3.62 -14.21 4.38
N ALA A 25 -3.80 -13.39 3.32
CA ALA A 25 -5.12 -12.93 2.92
C ALA A 25 -6.06 -14.08 2.57
N LYS A 26 -5.56 -15.11 1.89
CA LYS A 26 -6.35 -16.31 1.57
C LYS A 26 -6.77 -17.07 2.83
N ILE A 27 -5.82 -17.35 3.74
CA ILE A 27 -6.11 -18.04 5.00
C ILE A 27 -7.20 -17.30 5.78
N VAL A 28 -7.02 -15.99 5.99
CA VAL A 28 -7.98 -15.17 6.75
C VAL A 28 -9.34 -15.10 6.04
N ALA A 29 -9.36 -14.94 4.70
CA ALA A 29 -10.61 -14.87 3.95
C ALA A 29 -11.39 -16.19 3.99
N ASP A 30 -10.70 -17.32 3.81
CA ASP A 30 -11.32 -18.65 3.82
C ASP A 30 -11.82 -19.01 5.23
N THR A 31 -11.05 -18.70 6.28
CA THR A 31 -11.43 -19.00 7.68
C THR A 31 -12.65 -18.20 8.15
N PHE A 32 -12.74 -16.92 7.80
CA PHE A 32 -13.82 -16.05 8.28
C PHE A 32 -14.94 -15.79 7.27
N GLY A 33 -14.88 -16.40 6.08
CA GLY A 33 -15.87 -16.23 5.02
C GLY A 33 -15.94 -14.78 4.51
N LEU A 34 -14.80 -14.13 4.29
CA LEU A 34 -14.76 -12.71 3.92
C LEU A 34 -15.13 -12.48 2.46
N THR A 35 -15.95 -11.46 2.21
CA THR A 35 -16.22 -10.98 0.86
C THR A 35 -15.07 -10.10 0.40
N ARG A 36 -14.61 -10.27 -0.83
CA ARG A 36 -13.55 -9.45 -1.42
C ARG A 36 -14.12 -8.38 -2.34
N ASP A 37 -13.85 -7.11 -2.05
CA ASP A 37 -14.03 -5.99 -2.98
C ASP A 37 -12.65 -5.41 -3.31
N ARG A 38 -12.20 -5.66 -4.54
CA ARG A 38 -10.86 -5.31 -5.04
C ARG A 38 -9.74 -5.81 -4.15
N SER A 39 -9.27 -4.96 -3.24
CA SER A 39 -8.10 -5.15 -2.38
C SER A 39 -8.45 -5.16 -0.89
N VAL A 40 -9.74 -4.98 -0.56
CA VAL A 40 -10.32 -5.03 0.78
C VAL A 40 -11.12 -6.33 0.91
N TYR A 41 -11.00 -6.97 2.07
CA TYR A 41 -11.80 -8.13 2.47
C TYR A 41 -12.69 -7.70 3.63
N TYR A 42 -13.97 -8.06 3.64
CA TYR A 42 -14.88 -7.56 4.66
C TYR A 42 -16.00 -8.53 4.99
N ARG A 43 -16.63 -8.29 6.14
CA ARG A 43 -17.91 -8.85 6.59
C ARG A 43 -18.66 -7.78 7.39
N ALA A 44 -19.77 -8.12 8.04
CA ALA A 44 -20.59 -7.15 8.78
C ALA A 44 -19.79 -6.44 9.89
N GLU A 45 -18.90 -7.18 10.55
CA GLU A 45 -18.28 -6.81 11.81
C GLU A 45 -16.95 -6.08 11.65
N TYR A 46 -16.29 -6.21 10.49
CA TYR A 46 -15.02 -5.53 10.19
C TYR A 46 -14.68 -5.59 8.69
N ALA A 47 -13.75 -4.73 8.28
CA ALA A 47 -13.06 -4.78 7.01
C ALA A 47 -11.55 -4.86 7.24
N ILE A 48 -10.83 -5.54 6.34
CA ILE A 48 -9.38 -5.74 6.43
C ILE A 48 -8.70 -5.56 5.07
N ARG A 49 -7.57 -4.84 5.10
CA ARG A 49 -6.68 -4.61 3.96
C ARG A 49 -5.29 -5.15 4.31
N PHE A 50 -4.77 -6.03 3.46
CA PHE A 50 -3.40 -6.55 3.61
C PHE A 50 -2.37 -5.67 2.91
N SER A 51 -1.33 -5.29 3.65
CA SER A 51 -0.16 -4.56 3.18
C SER A 51 1.10 -5.34 3.54
N SER A 52 2.22 -5.08 2.83
CA SER A 52 3.50 -5.73 3.08
C SER A 52 4.61 -4.69 3.20
N SER A 53 5.54 -4.89 4.13
CA SER A 53 6.72 -4.04 4.34
C SER A 53 7.83 -4.83 5.04
N SER A 54 9.08 -4.37 4.92
CA SER A 54 10.20 -4.90 5.70
C SER A 54 10.16 -4.48 7.17
N SER A 55 9.44 -3.41 7.51
CA SER A 55 9.36 -2.86 8.86
C SER A 55 7.95 -2.40 9.24
N ARG A 56 7.72 -2.13 10.53
CA ARG A 56 6.45 -1.60 11.07
C ARG A 56 6.07 -0.24 10.48
N ASN A 57 7.05 0.52 9.99
CA ASN A 57 6.81 1.78 9.28
C ASN A 57 6.74 1.49 7.78
N PHE A 58 5.62 1.85 7.15
CA PHE A 58 5.40 1.60 5.73
C PHE A 58 4.74 2.84 5.10
N GLY A 59 5.30 3.32 4.00
CA GLY A 59 4.81 4.51 3.29
C GLY A 59 3.90 4.21 2.10
N ASN A 60 3.63 2.93 1.83
CA ASN A 60 2.85 2.53 0.66
C ASN A 60 1.39 2.99 0.78
N THR A 61 0.79 3.32 -0.37
CA THR A 61 -0.63 3.67 -0.46
C THR A 61 -1.51 2.49 -0.06
N VAL A 62 -2.44 2.75 0.85
CA VAL A 62 -3.33 1.74 1.42
C VAL A 62 -4.63 1.68 0.63
N LEU A 63 -5.37 2.79 0.59
CA LEU A 63 -6.67 2.90 -0.05
C LEU A 63 -7.03 4.37 -0.35
N SER A 64 -7.98 4.60 -1.27
CA SER A 64 -8.60 5.92 -1.44
C SER A 64 -9.59 6.23 -0.32
N LEU A 65 -9.76 7.50 0.03
CA LEU A 65 -10.72 7.93 1.05
C LEU A 65 -12.17 7.58 0.65
N SER A 66 -12.51 7.73 -0.63
CA SER A 66 -13.82 7.32 -1.18
C SER A 66 -14.13 5.83 -1.04
N ASN A 67 -13.10 4.97 -1.12
CA ASN A 67 -13.29 3.53 -0.90
C ASN A 67 -13.31 3.20 0.59
N LEU A 68 -12.59 3.95 1.44
CA LEU A 68 -12.66 3.80 2.90
C LEU A 68 -14.04 4.15 3.42
N HIS A 69 -14.68 5.20 2.89
CA HIS A 69 -16.02 5.64 3.32
C HIS A 69 -17.06 4.49 3.36
N LYS A 70 -16.98 3.54 2.41
CA LYS A 70 -17.87 2.35 2.37
C LYS A 70 -17.76 1.43 3.60
N TYR A 71 -16.66 1.52 4.33
CA TYR A 71 -16.30 0.64 5.43
C TYR A 71 -16.00 1.41 6.73
N ASP A 72 -16.13 2.73 6.73
CA ASP A 72 -15.79 3.54 7.91
C ASP A 72 -16.78 3.30 9.06
N ASP A 73 -17.97 2.78 8.74
CA ASP A 73 -19.02 2.35 9.68
C ASP A 73 -18.65 1.13 10.55
N ARG A 74 -17.52 0.49 10.28
CA ARG A 74 -17.03 -0.69 11.01
C ARG A 74 -15.50 -0.61 11.17
N PRO A 75 -14.88 -1.42 12.05
CA PRO A 75 -13.44 -1.45 12.19
C PRO A 75 -12.77 -1.73 10.84
N PHE A 76 -12.04 -0.74 10.33
CA PHE A 76 -11.24 -0.88 9.12
C PHE A 76 -9.79 -1.15 9.51
N ILE A 77 -9.37 -2.40 9.32
CA ILE A 77 -8.10 -2.92 9.81
C ILE A 77 -7.08 -2.99 8.66
N VAL A 78 -5.89 -2.46 8.88
CA VAL A 78 -4.75 -2.67 8.00
C VAL A 78 -3.84 -3.70 8.63
N CYS A 79 -3.77 -4.87 8.01
CA CYS A 79 -2.83 -5.93 8.40
C CYS A 79 -1.54 -5.77 7.62
N LEU A 80 -0.49 -5.33 8.31
CA LEU A 80 0.86 -5.20 7.80
C LEU A 80 1.63 -6.51 8.01
N VAL A 81 1.92 -7.19 6.91
CA VAL A 81 2.74 -8.39 6.88
C VAL A 81 4.22 -7.99 6.80
N THR A 82 5.01 -8.45 7.75
CA THR A 82 6.47 -8.26 7.76
C THR A 82 7.19 -9.61 7.91
N PRO A 83 8.51 -9.68 7.64
CA PRO A 83 9.27 -10.92 7.77
C PRO A 83 9.28 -11.53 9.18
N ALA A 84 9.17 -10.71 10.23
CA ALA A 84 9.23 -11.18 11.62
C ALA A 84 7.85 -11.41 12.23
N GLN A 85 6.93 -10.45 12.07
CA GLN A 85 5.59 -10.52 12.65
C GLN A 85 4.58 -9.68 11.87
N ASN A 86 3.30 -9.98 12.04
CA ASN A 86 2.21 -9.23 11.45
C ASN A 86 1.72 -8.16 12.43
N PHE A 87 1.39 -6.97 11.93
CA PHE A 87 0.80 -5.90 12.74
C PHE A 87 -0.60 -5.58 12.26
N CYS A 88 -1.54 -5.41 13.19
CA CYS A 88 -2.88 -4.94 12.89
C CYS A 88 -3.03 -3.51 13.41
N LEU A 89 -3.48 -2.62 12.53
CA LEU A 89 -3.72 -1.21 12.83
C LEU A 89 -5.15 -0.86 12.43
N ILE A 90 -5.87 -0.10 13.25
CA ILE A 90 -7.13 0.51 12.82
C ILE A 90 -6.83 1.76 11.97
N ALA A 91 -7.55 1.92 10.87
CA ALA A 91 -7.33 3.00 9.90
C ALA A 91 -8.64 3.66 9.42
N ASN A 92 -9.69 3.59 10.25
CA ASN A 92 -10.87 4.46 10.12
C ASN A 92 -10.45 5.93 10.12
N THR A 93 -11.30 6.81 9.59
CA THR A 93 -10.97 8.23 9.37
C THR A 93 -10.41 8.93 10.60
N THR A 94 -10.92 8.66 11.81
CA THR A 94 -10.37 9.18 13.08
C THR A 94 -8.88 8.92 13.27
N PHE A 95 -8.37 7.80 12.77
CA PHE A 95 -6.97 7.39 12.94
C PHE A 95 -6.07 7.76 11.76
N LEU A 96 -6.56 8.60 10.85
CA LEU A 96 -5.76 9.15 9.77
C LEU A 96 -5.26 10.56 10.13
N ARG A 97 -3.96 10.79 9.92
CA ARG A 97 -3.31 12.10 10.13
C ARG A 97 -3.64 13.08 9.00
N LYS A 98 -3.63 12.56 7.77
CA LYS A 98 -3.83 13.33 6.53
C LYS A 98 -4.18 12.38 5.40
N ILE A 99 -4.54 12.95 4.26
CA ILE A 99 -4.70 12.25 2.99
C ILE A 99 -3.51 12.63 2.09
N SER A 100 -2.82 11.63 1.56
CA SER A 100 -1.67 11.79 0.69
C SER A 100 -2.05 11.63 -0.81
N HIS A 101 -1.73 12.69 -1.57
CA HIS A 101 -1.49 12.76 -3.03
C HIS A 101 -2.60 13.26 -4.02
N SER A 102 -2.11 14.19 -4.87
CA SER A 102 -2.51 14.77 -6.19
C SER A 102 -3.89 15.36 -6.49
N SER A 103 -4.84 15.45 -5.58
CA SER A 103 -5.97 16.34 -5.81
C SER A 103 -5.58 17.75 -5.34
N GLN A 104 -5.38 18.67 -6.28
CA GLN A 104 -5.41 20.12 -5.96
C GLN A 104 -6.80 20.57 -5.42
N GLU A 105 -7.67 19.63 -5.03
CA GLU A 105 -9.09 19.84 -4.75
C GLU A 105 -9.67 18.76 -3.79
N LEU A 106 -8.94 18.29 -2.78
CA LEU A 106 -9.63 17.58 -1.69
C LEU A 106 -10.53 18.61 -0.99
N ARG A 107 -11.83 18.48 -1.21
CA ARG A 107 -12.88 19.33 -0.64
C ARG A 107 -13.93 18.42 -0.02
N GLU A 108 -14.73 18.94 0.90
CA GLU A 108 -15.86 18.19 1.48
C GLU A 108 -16.78 17.63 0.39
N ASN A 109 -16.92 18.37 -0.71
CA ASN A 109 -17.73 17.98 -1.88
C ASN A 109 -16.99 17.15 -2.93
N ASN A 110 -15.68 16.89 -2.75
CA ASN A 110 -14.84 16.10 -3.67
C ASN A 110 -13.82 15.27 -2.88
N ILE A 111 -14.27 14.08 -2.44
CA ILE A 111 -13.48 13.13 -1.66
C ILE A 111 -12.50 12.36 -2.57
N GLN A 112 -11.59 13.08 -3.22
CA GLN A 112 -10.50 12.51 -4.03
C GLN A 112 -9.19 12.56 -3.27
N GLY A 113 -8.61 11.40 -3.01
CA GLY A 113 -7.32 11.27 -2.35
C GLY A 113 -7.12 9.87 -1.79
N SER A 114 -5.87 9.54 -1.46
CA SER A 114 -5.49 8.27 -0.84
C SER A 114 -4.76 8.47 0.46
N PHE A 115 -4.72 7.47 1.33
CA PHE A 115 -3.88 7.53 2.50
C PHE A 115 -2.81 6.45 2.42
N ASN A 116 -1.64 6.78 2.95
CA ASN A 116 -0.52 5.87 3.04
C ASN A 116 -0.49 5.20 4.41
N GLY A 117 0.28 4.12 4.52
CA GLY A 117 0.53 3.45 5.80
C GLY A 117 1.17 4.35 6.85
N SER A 118 1.91 5.37 6.39
CA SER A 118 2.50 6.41 7.20
C SER A 118 1.45 7.36 7.73
N ASP A 119 0.31 7.52 7.08
CA ASP A 119 -0.71 8.47 7.52
C ASP A 119 -1.58 7.89 8.66
N ILE A 120 -1.54 6.57 8.86
CA ILE A 120 -2.21 5.88 9.96
C ILE A 120 -1.49 6.19 11.28
N MET A 121 -2.21 6.79 12.22
CA MET A 121 -1.73 7.13 13.57
C MET A 121 -1.26 5.87 14.31
N ARG A 122 -0.14 5.98 15.03
CA ARG A 122 0.42 4.88 15.83
C ARG A 122 -0.08 4.90 17.28
N GLU A 123 -0.59 6.02 17.72
CA GLU A 123 -1.17 6.25 19.04
C GLU A 123 -2.24 7.32 18.89
N PHE A 124 -3.32 7.21 19.66
CA PHE A 124 -4.40 8.19 19.74
C PHE A 124 -4.77 8.37 21.22
N GLU A 125 -4.64 9.60 21.73
CA GLU A 125 -4.94 9.94 23.14
C GLU A 125 -4.28 9.00 24.17
N GLY A 126 -3.02 8.61 23.94
CA GLY A 126 -2.28 7.70 24.81
C GLY A 126 -2.63 6.21 24.65
N ILE A 127 -3.51 5.86 23.70
CA ILE A 127 -3.85 4.47 23.35
C ILE A 127 -3.04 4.06 22.11
N GLU A 128 -2.19 3.05 22.25
CA GLU A 128 -1.43 2.53 21.10
C GLU A 128 -2.38 1.93 20.05
N ASN A 129 -2.17 2.27 18.78
CA ASN A 129 -2.82 1.63 17.66
C ASN A 129 -2.15 0.27 17.38
N CYS A 130 -2.68 -0.75 18.03
CA CYS A 130 -2.29 -2.15 17.92
C CYS A 130 -3.53 -3.04 17.98
N GLY A 131 -3.37 -4.33 17.65
CA GLY A 131 -4.47 -5.29 17.58
C GLY A 131 -5.35 -5.31 18.83
N GLU A 132 -4.72 -5.34 20.00
CA GLU A 132 -5.37 -5.39 21.32
C GLU A 132 -6.35 -4.23 21.54
N ASN A 133 -6.04 -3.06 20.99
CA ASN A 133 -6.80 -1.84 21.23
C ASN A 133 -7.82 -1.53 20.13
N ILE A 134 -7.90 -2.33 19.05
CA ILE A 134 -8.78 -2.04 17.90
C ILE A 134 -10.23 -1.83 18.32
N ALA A 135 -10.78 -2.68 19.19
CA ALA A 135 -12.16 -2.55 19.63
C ALA A 135 -12.42 -1.22 20.37
N ARG A 136 -11.54 -0.88 21.32
CA ARG A 136 -11.61 0.37 22.09
C ARG A 136 -11.44 1.60 21.20
N LEU A 137 -10.48 1.55 20.27
CA LEU A 137 -10.27 2.64 19.32
C LEU A 137 -11.49 2.79 18.41
N PHE A 138 -12.10 1.70 17.95
CA PHE A 138 -13.30 1.79 17.13
C PHE A 138 -14.50 2.38 17.90
N GLU A 139 -14.66 2.10 19.20
CA GLU A 139 -15.70 2.73 20.02
C GLU A 139 -15.57 4.27 20.04
N ILE A 140 -14.33 4.79 20.10
CA ILE A 140 -14.05 6.23 19.99
C ILE A 140 -14.46 6.74 18.61
N HIS A 141 -14.05 6.03 17.55
CA HIS A 141 -14.40 6.40 16.18
C HIS A 141 -15.91 6.40 15.95
N ALA A 142 -16.65 5.43 16.49
CA ALA A 142 -18.10 5.32 16.35
C ALA A 142 -18.85 6.52 16.97
N GLY A 143 -18.24 7.22 17.93
CA GLY A 143 -18.79 8.45 18.50
C GLY A 143 -18.56 9.71 17.65
N ILE A 144 -17.69 9.65 16.63
CA ILE A 144 -17.33 10.78 15.75
C ILE A 144 -17.81 10.51 14.32
N GLY A 145 -17.48 9.36 13.76
CA GLY A 145 -17.87 8.95 12.40
C GLY A 145 -17.09 9.65 11.29
N PHE A 146 -17.47 9.35 10.04
CA PHE A 146 -16.76 9.80 8.84
C PHE A 146 -16.87 11.31 8.62
N ASP A 147 -18.10 11.84 8.64
CA ASP A 147 -18.40 13.21 8.24
C ASP A 147 -17.72 14.24 9.16
N ASP A 148 -17.71 13.99 10.47
CA ASP A 148 -17.05 14.87 11.45
C ASP A 148 -15.51 14.83 11.33
N ASN A 149 -14.94 13.75 10.79
CA ASN A 149 -13.49 13.65 10.55
C ASN A 149 -13.06 14.28 9.21
N LEU A 150 -13.98 14.48 8.27
CA LEU A 150 -13.65 14.98 6.94
C LEU A 150 -13.03 16.39 6.96
N PRO A 151 -13.58 17.39 7.68
CA PRO A 151 -13.02 18.75 7.71
C PRO A 151 -11.57 18.79 8.19
N ARG A 152 -11.23 18.08 9.28
CA ARG A 152 -9.85 18.06 9.80
C ARG A 152 -8.88 17.37 8.84
N LEU A 153 -9.34 16.34 8.10
CA LEU A 153 -8.50 15.64 7.12
C LEU A 153 -8.25 16.52 5.89
N VAL A 154 -9.27 17.28 5.47
CA VAL A 154 -9.17 18.28 4.40
C VAL A 154 -8.18 19.38 4.81
N GLU A 155 -8.34 19.95 6.01
CA GLU A 155 -7.46 20.99 6.53
C GLU A 155 -6.01 20.52 6.65
N ALA A 156 -5.77 19.35 7.27
CA ALA A 156 -4.44 18.77 7.41
C ALA A 156 -3.77 18.48 6.06
N THR A 157 -4.57 18.16 5.03
CA THR A 157 -4.09 17.91 3.67
C THR A 157 -3.78 19.23 2.93
N ASN A 158 -4.61 20.25 3.08
CA ASN A 158 -4.40 21.57 2.48
C ASN A 158 -3.22 22.32 3.09
N ASN A 159 -2.94 22.09 4.37
CA ASN A 159 -1.77 22.67 5.07
C ASN A 159 -0.44 21.96 4.74
N ILE A 160 -0.43 20.96 3.85
CA ILE A 160 0.81 20.33 3.38
C ILE A 160 1.59 21.34 2.53
N SER A 161 2.55 22.02 3.18
CA SER A 161 3.53 22.86 2.51
C SER A 161 4.78 22.03 2.14
N PRO A 162 5.43 22.29 0.98
CA PRO A 162 6.70 21.67 0.64
C PRO A 162 7.75 22.00 1.72
N SER A 163 8.26 21.00 2.42
CA SER A 163 9.31 21.18 3.43
C SER A 163 10.73 21.14 2.86
N GLY A 164 10.86 20.97 1.54
CA GLY A 164 12.15 20.94 0.85
C GLY A 164 12.68 22.34 0.60
N ILE A 165 13.94 22.59 0.96
CA ILE A 165 14.70 23.71 0.40
C ILE A 165 14.76 23.47 -1.10
N LYS A 166 14.19 24.38 -1.90
CA LYS A 166 14.33 24.30 -3.37
C LYS A 166 15.82 24.19 -3.68
N PHE A 167 16.20 23.19 -4.46
CA PHE A 167 17.58 23.02 -4.89
C PHE A 167 18.05 24.34 -5.54
N GLY A 168 18.96 25.03 -4.86
CA GLY A 168 19.61 26.22 -5.40
C GLY A 168 20.62 25.74 -6.41
N VAL A 169 20.37 25.98 -7.69
CA VAL A 169 21.33 25.66 -8.75
C VAL A 169 22.47 26.66 -8.62
N ASP A 170 23.61 26.22 -8.07
CA ASP A 170 24.86 26.98 -8.13
C ASP A 170 25.54 26.80 -9.50
N ASP A 171 26.56 27.60 -9.78
CA ASP A 171 27.22 27.59 -11.10
C ASP A 171 27.85 26.22 -11.43
N ALA A 172 28.34 25.50 -10.41
CA ALA A 172 28.91 24.16 -10.57
C ALA A 172 27.82 23.12 -10.91
N ALA A 173 26.67 23.19 -10.24
CA ALA A 173 25.50 22.38 -10.52
C ALA A 173 24.92 22.70 -11.89
N CYS A 174 24.88 23.98 -12.29
CA CYS A 174 24.44 24.40 -13.61
C CYS A 174 25.33 23.79 -14.71
N GLY A 175 26.65 23.91 -14.56
CA GLY A 175 27.62 23.27 -15.46
C GLY A 175 27.47 21.75 -15.49
N SER A 176 27.22 21.12 -14.34
CA SER A 176 26.97 19.68 -14.25
C SER A 176 25.67 19.25 -14.92
N ILE A 177 24.59 20.02 -14.79
CA ILE A 177 23.30 19.74 -15.43
C ILE A 177 23.43 19.89 -16.95
N LEU A 178 24.01 21.01 -17.42
CA LEU A 178 24.14 21.30 -18.85
C LEU A 178 25.09 20.33 -19.57
N SER A 179 26.12 19.82 -18.89
CA SER A 179 27.03 18.83 -19.46
C SER A 179 26.56 17.37 -19.32
N ALA A 180 25.39 17.14 -18.71
CA ALA A 180 24.85 15.78 -18.52
C ALA A 180 24.65 15.00 -19.84
N PRO A 181 24.13 15.58 -20.95
CA PRO A 181 24.02 14.87 -22.21
C PRO A 181 25.38 14.41 -22.76
N SER A 182 26.40 15.27 -22.69
CA SER A 182 27.76 14.95 -23.14
C SER A 182 28.40 13.84 -22.28
N ARG A 183 28.16 13.85 -20.96
CA ARG A 183 28.61 12.76 -20.07
C ARG A 183 27.90 11.45 -20.39
N ALA A 184 26.61 11.48 -20.66
CA ALA A 184 25.84 10.29 -21.04
C ALA A 184 26.36 9.69 -22.37
N ILE A 185 26.60 10.52 -23.39
CA ILE A 185 27.19 10.08 -24.66
C ILE A 185 28.57 9.44 -24.44
N ARG A 186 29.43 10.09 -23.64
CA ARG A 186 30.76 9.57 -23.32
C ARG A 186 30.70 8.24 -22.57
N PHE A 187 29.77 8.11 -21.63
CA PHE A 187 29.58 6.88 -20.87
C PHE A 187 29.11 5.74 -21.78
N VAL A 188 28.12 5.95 -22.64
CA VAL A 188 27.64 4.92 -23.58
C VAL A 188 28.75 4.45 -24.54
N ALA A 189 29.65 5.34 -24.94
CA ALA A 189 30.80 5.01 -25.79
C ALA A 189 32.01 4.44 -25.01
N SER A 190 31.93 4.33 -23.68
CA SER A 190 33.04 3.89 -22.84
C SER A 190 33.18 2.37 -22.78
N GLN A 191 34.38 1.92 -22.41
CA GLN A 191 34.65 0.52 -22.11
C GLN A 191 33.81 0.03 -20.91
N ASP A 192 33.57 0.89 -19.92
CA ASP A 192 32.78 0.57 -18.74
C ASP A 192 31.33 0.20 -19.10
N ALA A 193 30.71 0.95 -20.01
CA ALA A 193 29.36 0.62 -20.49
C ALA A 193 29.34 -0.70 -21.28
N SER A 194 30.39 -1.00 -22.04
CA SER A 194 30.53 -2.26 -22.78
C SER A 194 30.72 -3.46 -21.85
N THR A 195 31.48 -3.29 -20.78
CA THR A 195 31.67 -4.29 -19.72
C THR A 195 30.36 -4.52 -18.97
N LEU A 196 29.69 -3.45 -18.51
CA LEU A 196 28.42 -3.54 -17.80
C LEU A 196 27.35 -4.23 -18.64
N LYS A 197 27.29 -3.95 -19.94
CA LYS A 197 26.39 -4.62 -20.88
C LYS A 197 26.69 -6.11 -20.97
N SER A 198 27.96 -6.48 -21.16
CA SER A 198 28.38 -7.89 -21.22
C SER A 198 28.03 -8.66 -19.94
N GLU A 199 28.21 -8.04 -18.77
CA GLU A 199 27.85 -8.62 -17.48
C GLU A 199 26.34 -8.79 -17.31
N LEU A 200 25.54 -7.84 -17.81
CA LEU A 200 24.09 -7.90 -17.75
C LEU A 200 23.55 -8.97 -18.70
N ASP A 201 24.06 -9.03 -19.93
CA ASP A 201 23.69 -10.02 -20.94
C ASP A 201 24.04 -11.44 -20.44
N ALA A 202 25.21 -11.63 -19.79
CA ALA A 202 25.60 -12.90 -19.17
C ALA A 202 24.68 -13.35 -18.02
N LYS A 203 24.00 -12.42 -17.35
CA LYS A 203 22.98 -12.72 -16.32
C LYS A 203 21.60 -13.00 -16.92
N VAL A 204 21.35 -12.54 -18.15
CA VAL A 204 20.09 -12.77 -18.88
C VAL A 204 20.15 -14.08 -19.67
N ASP A 205 21.35 -14.54 -20.07
CA ASP A 205 21.61 -15.89 -20.58
C ASP A 205 21.55 -16.96 -19.45
N LEU A 206 20.36 -17.13 -18.87
CA LEU A 206 19.94 -18.46 -18.43
C LEU A 206 19.84 -19.36 -19.67
N PRO A 207 20.13 -20.68 -19.55
CA PRO A 207 20.15 -21.59 -20.70
C PRO A 207 18.85 -21.43 -21.50
N PRO A 208 18.90 -21.52 -22.84
CA PRO A 208 17.72 -21.40 -23.66
C PRO A 208 16.71 -22.41 -23.12
N PHE A 209 15.59 -21.90 -22.61
CA PHE A 209 14.37 -22.67 -22.54
C PHE A 209 14.28 -23.29 -23.93
N SER A 210 14.43 -24.61 -23.99
CA SER A 210 14.44 -25.37 -25.22
C SER A 210 13.34 -24.78 -26.10
N ARG A 211 13.69 -24.42 -27.34
CA ARG A 211 12.71 -24.14 -28.39
C ARG A 211 11.87 -25.40 -28.58
N THR A 212 10.93 -25.65 -27.67
CA THR A 212 9.72 -26.38 -27.98
C THR A 212 9.03 -25.47 -28.95
N VAL A 213 9.16 -25.84 -30.22
CA VAL A 213 8.35 -25.37 -31.33
C VAL A 213 6.95 -25.11 -30.79
N TRP A 214 6.52 -23.85 -30.83
CA TRP A 214 5.10 -23.53 -30.76
C TRP A 214 4.46 -24.21 -31.96
N LEU A 215 3.97 -25.43 -31.77
CA LEU A 215 3.08 -26.05 -32.72
C LEU A 215 1.87 -25.12 -32.84
N PRO A 216 1.47 -24.71 -34.05
CA PRO A 216 0.25 -23.94 -34.21
C PRO A 216 -0.91 -24.74 -33.62
N TRP A 217 -1.78 -24.04 -32.88
CA TRP A 217 -3.04 -24.59 -32.39
C TRP A 217 -3.75 -25.33 -33.54
N PRO A 218 -4.27 -26.55 -33.32
CA PRO A 218 -5.06 -27.22 -34.34
C PRO A 218 -6.28 -26.35 -34.68
N PRO A 219 -6.67 -26.26 -35.96
CA PRO A 219 -7.82 -25.48 -36.36
C PRO A 219 -9.06 -26.04 -35.67
N VAL A 220 -9.83 -25.14 -35.05
CA VAL A 220 -11.13 -25.44 -34.47
C VAL A 220 -12.02 -26.05 -35.56
N GLN A 221 -12.28 -27.36 -35.48
CA GLN A 221 -13.30 -27.99 -36.29
C GLN A 221 -14.64 -27.36 -35.90
N LYS A 222 -15.29 -26.68 -36.85
CA LYS A 222 -16.70 -26.34 -36.76
C LYS A 222 -17.48 -27.64 -36.60
N ILE A 223 -18.06 -27.85 -35.43
CA ILE A 223 -19.11 -28.84 -35.24
C ILE A 223 -20.33 -28.33 -36.01
N VAL A 224 -20.70 -29.07 -37.06
CA VAL A 224 -22.02 -28.98 -37.69
C VAL A 224 -22.90 -29.97 -36.94
N VAL A 225 -23.79 -29.45 -36.08
CA VAL A 225 -25.17 -29.92 -35.90
C VAL A 225 -26.00 -28.69 -35.50
#